data_AF-A0A937F5E5-F1
#
_entry.id   AF-A0A937F5E5-F1
#
_cell.length_a   1.000
_cell.length_b   1.000
_cell.length_c   1.000
_cell.angle_alpha   90.00
_cell.angle_beta   90.00
_cell.angle_gamma   90.00
#
_symmetry.space_group_name_H-M   'P 1'
#
loop_
_entity.id
_entity.type
_entity.pdbx_description
1 polymer ?
#
loop_
_entity_poly.entity_id
_entity_poly.type
_entity_poly.pdbx_seq_one_letter_code
_entity_poly.pdbx_strand_id
1 'polypeptide(L)'
;MPSNDYLYQQVAQLESQLAALQDQGDYLIGVRIERTPAGGSASVAAKATCRYARLRAGRGKLLPNGKKSLYIPIEKIPHYQAACDRGKQVQQLERQIQQIKAQIGRLEQAQYRSWSGQPHKRRSRALPTELPASSQTTVSLDVDLPTPVRSLAAILVLYRQSTSAPVHAVAAEIWQDTERIAQIPAIHCLGMRADKVTDYIKQLLQALQQQFGISRFEDVVKEIPVHQCPIEPCPLRG
;
A
#
# COMPACT_ATOMS: atom_id res chain seq x y z
N MET A 1 -3.29 -12.24 -18.13
CA MET A 1 -3.11 -11.28 -17.04
C MET A 1 -2.57 -12.07 -15.85
N PRO A 2 -1.46 -11.67 -15.22
CA PRO A 2 -1.00 -12.34 -14.00
C PRO A 2 -2.11 -12.25 -12.93
N SER A 3 -2.33 -13.32 -12.18
CA SER A 3 -3.26 -13.33 -11.04
C SER A 3 -2.73 -12.41 -9.93
N ASN A 4 -3.62 -11.86 -9.10
CA ASN A 4 -3.21 -11.06 -7.92
C ASN A 4 -2.26 -11.86 -7.03
N ASP A 5 -2.56 -13.14 -6.80
CA ASP A 5 -1.73 -14.05 -6.00
C ASP A 5 -0.28 -14.14 -6.52
N TYR A 6 -0.09 -14.19 -7.83
CA TYR A 6 1.24 -14.19 -8.45
C TYR A 6 2.01 -12.89 -8.17
N LEU A 7 1.32 -11.74 -8.22
CA LEU A 7 1.94 -10.44 -7.93
C LEU A 7 2.32 -10.31 -6.46
N TYR A 8 1.50 -10.81 -5.53
CA TYR A 8 1.86 -10.84 -4.10
C TYR A 8 3.05 -11.77 -3.84
N GLN A 9 3.08 -12.95 -4.45
CA GLN A 9 4.23 -13.86 -4.37
C GLN A 9 5.51 -13.19 -4.89
N GLN A 10 5.40 -12.44 -6.00
CA GLN A 10 6.53 -11.70 -6.56
C GLN A 10 7.02 -10.59 -5.62
N VAL A 11 6.11 -9.86 -4.97
CA VAL A 11 6.47 -8.87 -3.93
C VAL A 11 7.20 -9.54 -2.77
N ALA A 12 6.67 -10.63 -2.24
CA ALA A 12 7.28 -11.36 -1.12
C ALA A 12 8.69 -11.86 -1.48
N GLN A 13 8.88 -12.35 -2.70
CA GLN A 13 10.19 -12.79 -3.19
C GLN A 13 11.19 -11.62 -3.27
N LEU A 14 10.77 -10.47 -3.81
CA LEU A 14 11.63 -9.28 -3.89
C LEU A 14 11.95 -8.69 -2.52
N GLU A 15 11.00 -8.71 -1.58
CA GLU A 15 11.21 -8.28 -0.20
C GLU A 15 12.22 -9.19 0.51
N SER A 16 12.15 -10.51 0.28
CA SER A 16 13.16 -11.45 0.78
C SER A 16 14.55 -11.21 0.20
N GLN A 17 14.65 -10.94 -1.11
CA GLN A 17 15.92 -10.57 -1.75
C GLN A 17 16.49 -9.27 -1.19
N LEU A 18 15.63 -8.27 -0.95
CA LEU A 18 16.02 -7.00 -0.36
C LEU A 18 16.55 -7.18 1.06
N ALA A 19 15.88 -7.98 1.89
CA ALA A 19 16.34 -8.30 3.25
C ALA A 19 17.70 -9.00 3.24
N ALA A 20 17.87 -10.03 2.39
CA ALA A 20 19.13 -10.74 2.26
C ALA A 20 20.28 -9.81 1.83
N LEU A 21 20.00 -8.80 1.02
CA LEU A 21 20.99 -7.85 0.54
C LEU A 21 21.34 -6.78 1.58
N GLN A 22 20.40 -6.44 2.46
CA GLN A 22 20.64 -5.57 3.61
C GLN A 22 21.47 -6.30 4.68
N ASP A 23 21.25 -7.60 4.88
CA ASP A 23 21.99 -8.43 5.83
C ASP A 23 23.46 -8.67 5.43
N GLN A 24 23.80 -8.52 4.14
CA GLN A 24 25.18 -8.62 3.64
C GLN A 24 26.08 -7.47 4.12
N GLY A 25 25.52 -6.40 4.70
CA GLY A 25 26.24 -5.30 5.32
C GLY A 25 25.92 -3.92 4.72
N ASP A 26 26.74 -2.93 5.08
CA ASP A 26 26.46 -1.52 4.79
C ASP A 26 26.19 -1.24 3.31
N TYR A 27 25.22 -0.36 3.03
CA TYR A 27 24.90 0.07 1.67
C TYR A 27 24.79 1.60 1.60
N LEU A 28 25.16 2.16 0.45
CA LEU A 28 25.19 3.61 0.24
C LEU A 28 24.35 3.98 -1.00
N ILE A 29 23.20 4.62 -0.78
CA ILE A 29 22.27 5.00 -1.85
C ILE A 29 22.61 6.38 -2.40
N GLY A 30 22.82 6.46 -3.72
CA GLY A 30 23.08 7.73 -4.40
C GLY A 30 24.43 8.35 -4.03
N VAL A 31 25.41 7.52 -3.66
CA VAL A 31 26.78 7.91 -3.40
C VAL A 31 27.66 7.38 -4.53
N ARG A 32 28.67 8.15 -4.93
CA ARG A 32 29.68 7.72 -5.90
C ARG A 32 31.09 7.91 -5.38
N ILE A 33 31.99 7.04 -5.82
CA ILE A 33 33.42 7.16 -5.58
C ILE A 33 34.05 7.90 -6.75
N GLU A 34 34.77 8.98 -6.46
CA GLU A 34 35.60 9.70 -7.41
C GLU A 34 37.07 9.38 -7.11
N ARG A 35 37.75 8.74 -8.06
CA ARG A 35 39.20 8.54 -8.04
C ARG A 35 39.88 9.80 -8.60
N THR A 36 39.71 10.92 -7.92
CA THR A 36 40.42 12.16 -8.25
C THR A 36 41.45 12.47 -7.18
N PRO A 37 42.64 12.97 -7.55
CA PRO A 37 43.58 13.52 -6.57
C PRO A 37 42.88 14.59 -5.74
N ALA A 38 43.21 14.66 -4.45
CA ALA A 38 42.51 15.53 -3.52
C ALA A 38 42.56 17.00 -3.97
N GLY A 39 41.42 17.59 -4.36
CA GLY A 39 41.34 19.01 -4.71
C GLY A 39 41.43 19.92 -3.47
N GLY A 40 41.80 21.19 -3.65
CA GLY A 40 41.77 22.20 -2.58
C GLY A 40 43.02 22.22 -1.67
N SER A 41 42.84 22.44 -0.37
CA SER A 41 43.91 22.58 0.64
C SER A 41 44.57 21.26 1.08
N ALA A 42 44.30 20.15 0.37
CA ALA A 42 45.08 18.93 0.54
C ALA A 42 46.55 19.20 0.20
N SER A 43 47.47 18.63 1.00
CA SER A 43 48.90 18.85 0.82
C SER A 43 49.34 18.44 -0.60
N VAL A 44 50.33 19.16 -1.14
CA VAL A 44 50.90 18.87 -2.48
C VAL A 44 51.34 17.40 -2.59
N ALA A 45 51.87 16.83 -1.51
CA ALA A 45 52.25 15.43 -1.42
C ALA A 45 51.05 14.46 -1.52
N ALA A 46 49.92 14.78 -0.89
CA ALA A 46 48.69 13.96 -0.97
C ALA A 46 48.05 14.01 -2.37
N LYS A 47 48.22 15.12 -3.09
CA LYS A 47 47.79 15.25 -4.49
C LYS A 47 48.65 14.43 -5.44
N ALA A 48 49.97 14.48 -5.28
CA ALA A 48 50.92 13.79 -6.16
C ALA A 48 50.84 12.26 -6.03
N THR A 49 50.56 11.75 -4.83
CA THR A 49 50.54 10.30 -4.56
C THR A 49 49.16 9.65 -4.69
N CYS A 50 48.11 10.42 -5.01
CA CYS A 50 46.72 9.95 -5.12
C CYS A 50 46.23 9.08 -3.94
N ARG A 51 46.77 9.28 -2.72
CA ARG A 51 46.57 8.40 -1.55
C ARG A 51 45.11 8.20 -1.11
N TYR A 52 44.19 9.01 -1.62
CA TYR A 52 42.79 9.03 -1.23
C TYR A 52 41.88 9.11 -2.46
N ALA A 53 40.74 8.44 -2.37
CA ALA A 53 39.57 8.70 -3.21
C ALA A 53 38.56 9.55 -2.45
N ARG A 54 37.57 10.10 -3.15
CA ARG A 54 36.50 10.91 -2.56
C ARG A 54 35.14 10.25 -2.76
N LEU A 55 34.45 9.95 -1.67
CA LEU A 55 33.02 9.68 -1.68
C LEU A 55 32.25 10.99 -1.80
N ARG A 56 31.25 11.02 -2.68
CA ARG A 56 30.31 12.14 -2.78
C ARG A 56 28.89 11.67 -2.76
N ALA A 57 28.08 12.31 -1.91
CA ALA A 57 26.64 12.16 -1.93
C ALA A 57 26.05 12.85 -3.17
N GLY A 58 24.97 12.28 -3.70
CA GLY A 58 24.19 12.86 -4.78
C GLY A 58 23.51 14.18 -4.38
N ARG A 59 22.93 14.87 -5.36
CA ARG A 59 22.23 16.14 -5.15
C ARG A 59 21.13 15.99 -4.09
N GLY A 60 21.12 16.89 -3.11
CA GLY A 60 20.13 16.91 -2.04
C GLY A 60 20.31 15.84 -0.96
N LYS A 61 21.40 15.06 -1.00
CA LYS A 61 21.70 14.01 -0.02
C LYS A 61 22.96 14.34 0.78
N LEU A 62 23.07 13.73 1.95
CA LEU A 62 24.24 13.77 2.82
C LEU A 62 24.75 12.34 3.05
N LEU A 63 26.05 12.22 3.31
CA LEU A 63 26.65 10.99 3.79
C LEU A 63 26.23 10.74 5.26
N PRO A 64 26.45 9.53 5.82
CA PRO A 64 26.11 9.23 7.22
C PRO A 64 26.75 10.18 8.25
N ASN A 65 27.85 10.83 7.91
CA ASN A 65 28.52 11.83 8.74
C ASN A 65 27.93 13.25 8.62
N GLY A 66 26.80 13.42 7.94
CA GLY A 66 26.16 14.72 7.69
C GLY A 66 26.88 15.61 6.67
N LYS A 67 27.95 15.15 6.02
CA LYS A 67 28.72 15.92 5.02
C LYS A 67 28.38 15.50 3.60
N LYS A 68 28.63 16.39 2.63
CA LYS A 68 28.44 16.10 1.19
C LYS A 68 29.54 15.22 0.60
N SER A 69 30.71 15.19 1.23
CA SER A 69 31.86 14.40 0.76
C SER A 69 32.72 13.90 1.90
N LEU A 70 33.38 12.78 1.67
CA LEU A 70 34.33 12.15 2.59
C LEU A 70 35.54 11.64 1.81
N TYR A 71 36.75 11.93 2.28
CA TYR A 71 37.96 11.32 1.76
C TYR A 71 38.14 9.94 2.35
N ILE A 72 38.44 8.96 1.49
CA ILE A 72 38.66 7.56 1.87
C ILE A 72 40.03 7.10 1.38
N PRO A 73 40.76 6.28 2.15
CA PRO A 73 42.00 5.66 1.67
C PRO A 73 41.75 4.77 0.45
N ILE A 74 42.73 4.67 -0.45
CA ILE A 74 42.65 3.79 -1.64
C ILE A 74 42.31 2.35 -1.24
N GLU A 75 42.92 1.84 -0.18
CA GLU A 75 42.72 0.47 0.32
C GLU A 75 41.25 0.19 0.69
N LYS A 76 40.49 1.22 1.06
CA LYS A 76 39.07 1.10 1.41
C LYS A 76 38.14 1.26 0.20
N ILE A 77 38.65 1.58 -0.99
CA ILE A 77 37.83 1.70 -2.21
C ILE A 77 36.99 0.44 -2.46
N PRO A 78 37.52 -0.79 -2.40
CA PRO A 78 36.72 -1.99 -2.64
C PRO A 78 35.53 -2.12 -1.69
N HIS A 79 35.72 -1.82 -0.41
CA HIS A 79 34.66 -1.84 0.60
C HIS A 79 33.53 -0.85 0.27
N TYR A 80 33.88 0.41 -0.02
CA TYR A 80 32.88 1.42 -0.35
C TYR A 80 32.25 1.20 -1.74
N GLN A 81 32.98 0.61 -2.67
CA GLN A 81 32.47 0.24 -3.99
C GLN A 81 31.38 -0.82 -3.84
N ALA A 82 31.65 -1.87 -3.05
CA ALA A 82 30.65 -2.88 -2.72
C ALA A 82 29.42 -2.28 -2.04
N ALA A 83 29.60 -1.34 -1.10
CA ALA A 83 28.48 -0.65 -0.44
C ALA A 83 27.66 0.22 -1.43
N CYS A 84 28.32 0.92 -2.36
CA CYS A 84 27.65 1.68 -3.42
C CYS A 84 26.86 0.77 -4.37
N ASP A 85 27.43 -0.38 -4.75
CA ASP A 85 26.78 -1.32 -5.67
C ASP A 85 25.60 -2.04 -5.01
N ARG A 86 25.72 -2.43 -3.74
CA ARG A 86 24.58 -2.86 -2.91
C ARG A 86 23.50 -1.79 -2.85
N GLY A 87 23.87 -0.53 -2.61
CA GLY A 87 22.93 0.58 -2.55
C GLY A 87 22.12 0.78 -3.85
N LYS A 88 22.73 0.52 -5.01
CA LYS A 88 22.01 0.52 -6.31
C LYS A 88 21.04 -0.64 -6.41
N GLN A 89 21.44 -1.84 -5.98
CA GLN A 89 20.60 -3.03 -5.99
C GLN A 89 19.40 -2.88 -5.07
N VAL A 90 19.60 -2.39 -3.82
CA VAL A 90 18.51 -2.02 -2.90
C VAL A 90 17.53 -1.07 -3.59
N GLN A 91 18.03 0.03 -4.17
CA GLN A 91 17.18 1.01 -4.82
C GLN A 91 16.41 0.43 -6.03
N GLN A 92 17.01 -0.50 -6.76
CA GLN A 92 16.35 -1.18 -7.88
C GLN A 92 15.22 -2.09 -7.40
N LEU A 93 15.46 -2.90 -6.37
CA LEU A 93 14.46 -3.79 -5.78
C LEU A 93 13.31 -2.99 -5.18
N GLU A 94 13.59 -1.92 -4.42
CA GLU A 94 12.57 -1.03 -3.86
C GLU A 94 11.65 -0.46 -4.94
N ARG A 95 12.22 0.00 -6.07
CA ARG A 95 11.43 0.51 -7.20
C ARG A 95 10.57 -0.57 -7.83
N GLN A 96 11.09 -1.79 -7.99
CA GLN A 96 10.31 -2.91 -8.53
C GLN A 96 9.14 -3.28 -7.61
N ILE A 97 9.39 -3.36 -6.30
CA ILE A 97 8.36 -3.60 -5.29
C ILE A 97 7.27 -2.52 -5.37
N GLN A 98 7.66 -1.24 -5.43
CA GLN A 98 6.71 -0.14 -5.55
C GLN A 98 5.87 -0.21 -6.84
N GLN A 99 6.49 -0.57 -7.97
CA GLN A 99 5.78 -0.73 -9.24
C GLN A 99 4.75 -1.85 -9.19
N ILE A 100 5.10 -3.00 -8.61
CA ILE A 100 4.19 -4.14 -8.48
C ILE A 100 3.06 -3.81 -7.49
N LYS A 101 3.37 -3.20 -6.33
CA LYS A 101 2.34 -2.74 -5.38
C LYS A 101 1.37 -1.75 -6.04
N ALA A 102 1.87 -0.83 -6.87
CA ALA A 102 1.02 0.08 -7.64
C ALA A 102 0.21 -0.64 -8.74
N GLN A 103 0.71 -1.75 -9.29
CA GLN A 103 -0.05 -2.59 -10.22
C GLN A 103 -1.18 -3.36 -9.50
N ILE A 104 -0.89 -3.95 -8.34
CA ILE A 104 -1.88 -4.60 -7.47
C ILE A 104 -3.00 -3.62 -7.14
N GLY A 105 -2.66 -2.43 -6.64
CA GLY A 105 -3.67 -1.41 -6.30
C GLY A 105 -4.53 -0.97 -7.48
N ARG A 106 -3.98 -0.93 -8.71
CA ARG A 106 -4.76 -0.65 -9.93
C ARG A 106 -5.73 -1.80 -10.28
N LEU A 107 -5.30 -3.04 -10.12
CA LEU A 107 -6.13 -4.22 -10.41
C LEU A 107 -7.26 -4.35 -9.38
N GLU A 108 -6.97 -4.15 -8.10
CA GLU A 108 -7.97 -4.11 -7.02
C GLU A 108 -9.02 -3.03 -7.28
N GLN A 109 -8.58 -1.80 -7.65
CA GLN A 109 -9.50 -0.72 -8.01
C GLN A 109 -10.37 -1.04 -9.23
N ALA A 110 -9.83 -1.73 -10.25
CA ALA A 110 -10.57 -2.14 -11.44
C ALA A 110 -11.61 -3.23 -11.12
N GLN A 111 -11.23 -4.24 -10.32
CA GLN A 111 -12.13 -5.27 -9.82
C GLN A 111 -13.26 -4.65 -8.99
N TYR A 112 -12.94 -3.71 -8.10
CA TYR A 112 -13.93 -2.97 -7.33
C TYR A 112 -14.92 -2.19 -8.21
N ARG A 113 -14.45 -1.50 -9.26
CA ARG A 113 -15.33 -0.81 -10.23
C ARG A 113 -16.27 -1.75 -10.96
N SER A 114 -15.83 -2.97 -11.26
CA SER A 114 -16.70 -3.99 -11.88
C SER A 114 -17.71 -4.60 -10.90
N TRP A 115 -17.36 -4.72 -9.61
CA TRP A 115 -18.21 -5.34 -8.59
C TRP A 115 -19.23 -4.37 -7.96
N SER A 116 -18.87 -3.10 -7.82
CA SER A 116 -19.73 -2.03 -7.27
C SER A 116 -20.96 -1.68 -8.11
N GLY A 117 -21.17 -2.35 -9.25
CA GLY A 117 -22.45 -2.36 -9.95
C GLY A 117 -23.01 -0.98 -10.28
N GLN A 118 -22.18 0.07 -10.40
CA GLN A 118 -22.70 1.35 -10.84
C GLN A 118 -23.19 1.18 -12.28
N PRO A 119 -24.49 1.32 -12.55
CA PRO A 119 -24.97 1.29 -13.91
C PRO A 119 -24.30 2.48 -14.58
N HIS A 120 -23.38 2.22 -15.50
CA HIS A 120 -23.07 3.20 -16.52
C HIS A 120 -24.43 3.60 -17.08
N LYS A 121 -24.82 4.87 -16.92
CA LYS A 121 -25.85 5.50 -17.75
C LYS A 121 -25.32 5.48 -19.18
N ARG A 122 -25.27 4.29 -19.79
CA ARG A 122 -25.23 4.14 -21.22
C ARG A 122 -26.54 4.76 -21.66
N ARG A 123 -26.42 5.83 -22.42
CA ARG A 123 -27.51 6.43 -23.17
C ARG A 123 -27.89 5.41 -24.25
N SER A 124 -28.53 4.31 -23.84
CA SER A 124 -28.99 3.26 -24.72
C SER A 124 -30.32 3.70 -25.31
N ARG A 125 -30.24 4.12 -26.57
CA ARG A 125 -31.37 4.24 -27.48
C ARG A 125 -32.04 2.87 -27.56
N ALA A 126 -33.35 2.84 -27.30
CA ALA A 126 -34.16 1.63 -27.19
C ALA A 126 -34.16 0.78 -28.47
N LEU A 127 -34.23 -0.54 -28.30
CA LEU A 127 -34.93 -1.45 -29.21
C LEU A 127 -35.53 -2.61 -28.40
N PRO A 128 -36.80 -2.99 -28.63
CA PRO A 128 -37.39 -4.18 -28.05
C PRO A 128 -37.17 -5.38 -28.97
N THR A 129 -36.76 -6.53 -28.43
CA THR A 129 -36.86 -7.80 -29.15
C THR A 129 -37.09 -8.93 -28.15
N GLU A 130 -38.21 -9.62 -28.36
CA GLU A 130 -38.69 -10.77 -27.59
C GLU A 130 -38.02 -12.08 -28.06
N LEU A 131 -37.64 -12.93 -27.07
CA LEU A 131 -37.68 -14.42 -27.01
C LEU A 131 -36.99 -15.27 -28.11
N PRO A 132 -36.68 -16.59 -27.91
CA PRO A 132 -37.09 -17.50 -26.82
C PRO A 132 -35.96 -18.30 -26.11
N ALA A 133 -36.38 -18.95 -25.03
CA ALA A 133 -35.60 -19.85 -24.19
C ALA A 133 -35.23 -21.16 -24.91
N SER A 134 -33.97 -21.58 -24.77
CA SER A 134 -33.51 -22.92 -25.13
C SER A 134 -33.08 -23.65 -23.85
N SER A 135 -33.79 -24.71 -23.54
CA SER A 135 -33.55 -25.61 -22.42
C SER A 135 -32.27 -26.40 -22.64
N GLN A 136 -31.24 -26.16 -21.81
CA GLN A 136 -30.11 -27.07 -21.67
C GLN A 136 -30.21 -27.78 -20.33
N THR A 137 -30.34 -29.10 -20.41
CA THR A 137 -30.29 -30.04 -19.31
C THR A 137 -28.86 -30.06 -18.75
N THR A 138 -28.63 -29.37 -17.64
CA THR A 138 -27.41 -29.51 -16.83
C THR A 138 -27.56 -30.70 -15.89
N VAL A 139 -26.65 -31.66 -16.03
CA VAL A 139 -26.52 -32.81 -15.12
C VAL A 139 -25.81 -32.32 -13.86
N SER A 140 -26.52 -32.26 -12.74
CA SER A 140 -25.96 -31.90 -11.43
C SER A 140 -25.27 -33.13 -10.84
N LEU A 141 -23.97 -33.01 -10.58
CA LEU A 141 -23.25 -33.93 -9.70
C LEU A 141 -23.42 -33.42 -8.27
N ASP A 142 -24.21 -34.14 -7.47
CA ASP A 142 -24.35 -33.89 -6.03
C ASP A 142 -23.04 -34.26 -5.34
N VAL A 143 -22.19 -33.25 -5.13
CA VAL A 143 -21.12 -33.30 -4.14
C VAL A 143 -21.73 -32.79 -2.85
N ASP A 144 -21.83 -33.67 -1.85
CA ASP A 144 -22.25 -33.31 -0.50
C ASP A 144 -21.11 -32.49 0.14
N LEU A 145 -21.14 -31.17 -0.08
CA LEU A 145 -20.21 -30.24 0.54
C LEU A 145 -20.65 -30.00 2.00
N PRO A 146 -19.74 -30.06 2.99
CA PRO A 146 -20.05 -29.72 4.36
C PRO A 146 -20.62 -28.30 4.42
N THR A 147 -21.78 -28.15 5.08
CA THR A 147 -22.51 -26.90 5.22
C THR A 147 -21.56 -25.78 5.64
N PRO A 148 -21.35 -24.73 4.83
CA PRO A 148 -20.43 -23.65 5.20
C PRO A 148 -20.93 -22.99 6.47
N VAL A 149 -20.07 -22.93 7.49
CA VAL A 149 -20.30 -22.14 8.68
C VAL A 149 -20.38 -20.68 8.21
N ARG A 150 -21.58 -20.09 8.25
CA ARG A 150 -21.82 -18.74 7.76
C ARG A 150 -21.05 -17.73 8.62
N SER A 151 -19.88 -17.31 8.16
CA SER A 151 -19.02 -16.37 8.87
C SER A 151 -19.52 -14.95 8.69
N LEU A 152 -19.72 -14.24 9.80
CA LEU A 152 -20.01 -12.81 9.78
C LEU A 152 -18.74 -12.02 9.51
N ALA A 153 -18.82 -11.04 8.62
CA ALA A 153 -17.75 -10.12 8.29
C ALA A 153 -18.16 -8.69 8.69
N ALA A 154 -17.22 -7.90 9.21
CA ALA A 154 -17.41 -6.47 9.45
C ALA A 154 -16.53 -5.64 8.51
N ILE A 155 -17.14 -4.69 7.82
CA ILE A 155 -16.46 -3.73 6.95
C ILE A 155 -16.47 -2.36 7.64
N LEU A 156 -15.29 -1.80 7.85
CA LEU A 156 -15.15 -0.43 8.35
C LEU A 156 -15.46 0.57 7.24
N VAL A 157 -16.34 1.54 7.51
CA VAL A 157 -16.73 2.58 6.56
C VAL A 157 -16.19 3.92 7.04
N LEU A 158 -15.33 4.55 6.23
CA LEU A 158 -14.72 5.84 6.55
C LEU A 158 -15.23 6.91 5.59
N TYR A 159 -15.77 7.99 6.14
CA TYR A 159 -16.12 9.18 5.38
C TYR A 159 -14.91 10.11 5.36
N ARG A 160 -14.27 10.31 4.21
CA ARG A 160 -13.09 11.18 4.06
C ARG A 160 -12.91 11.63 2.61
N GLN A 161 -12.14 12.69 2.40
CA GLN A 161 -11.96 13.28 1.07
C GLN A 161 -10.91 12.55 0.23
N SER A 162 -9.87 12.02 0.90
CA SER A 162 -8.78 11.25 0.29
C SER A 162 -8.11 10.39 1.36
N THR A 163 -7.28 9.43 0.94
CA THR A 163 -6.53 8.53 1.84
C THR A 163 -5.51 9.25 2.73
N SER A 164 -5.23 10.54 2.50
CA SER A 164 -4.40 11.38 3.38
C SER A 164 -5.21 12.42 4.17
N ALA A 165 -6.49 12.62 3.87
CA ALA A 165 -7.35 13.58 4.55
C ALA A 165 -7.81 13.05 5.92
N PRO A 166 -8.05 13.92 6.91
CA PRO A 166 -8.62 13.49 8.19
C PRO A 166 -9.97 12.78 7.98
N VAL A 167 -10.24 11.80 8.85
CA VAL A 167 -11.53 11.08 8.85
C VAL A 167 -12.61 12.04 9.34
N HIS A 168 -13.65 12.22 8.54
CA HIS A 168 -14.79 13.06 8.86
C HIS A 168 -15.83 12.30 9.68
N ALA A 169 -16.11 11.04 9.35
CA ALA A 169 -17.01 10.18 10.11
C ALA A 169 -16.63 8.69 9.95
N VAL A 170 -17.05 7.88 10.91
CA VAL A 170 -16.82 6.41 10.92
C VAL A 170 -18.16 5.69 11.07
N ALA A 171 -18.38 4.66 10.27
CA ALA A 171 -19.48 3.70 10.37
C ALA A 171 -18.95 2.26 10.22
N ALA A 172 -19.80 1.26 10.42
CA ALA A 172 -19.47 -0.13 10.10
C ALA A 172 -20.66 -0.84 9.46
N GLU A 173 -20.38 -1.77 8.55
CA GLU A 173 -21.39 -2.65 7.94
C GLU A 173 -21.07 -4.09 8.31
N ILE A 174 -22.08 -4.86 8.70
CA ILE A 174 -21.97 -6.27 9.05
C ILE A 174 -22.64 -7.08 7.95
N TRP A 175 -21.91 -8.04 7.41
CA TRP A 175 -22.28 -8.86 6.28
C TRP A 175 -22.26 -10.33 6.66
N GLN A 176 -23.19 -11.09 6.09
CA GLN A 176 -23.20 -12.54 6.11
C GLN A 176 -23.23 -12.99 4.65
N ASP A 177 -22.17 -13.65 4.20
CA ASP A 177 -22.00 -14.06 2.80
C ASP A 177 -22.10 -12.85 1.83
N THR A 178 -23.25 -12.68 1.17
CA THR A 178 -23.52 -11.57 0.23
C THR A 178 -24.57 -10.58 0.74
N GLU A 179 -25.14 -10.81 1.91
CA GLU A 179 -26.22 -10.00 2.46
C GLU A 179 -25.72 -9.13 3.61
N ARG A 180 -26.07 -7.84 3.57
CA ARG A 180 -25.78 -6.92 4.66
C ARG A 180 -26.85 -7.08 5.75
N ILE A 181 -26.48 -7.74 6.84
CA ILE A 181 -27.40 -8.06 7.94
C ILE A 181 -27.56 -6.92 8.95
N ALA A 182 -26.56 -6.05 9.09
CA ALA A 182 -26.63 -4.91 10.00
C ALA A 182 -25.71 -3.76 9.57
N GLN A 183 -26.01 -2.56 10.07
CA GLN A 183 -25.21 -1.36 9.85
C GLN A 183 -25.13 -0.56 11.15
N ILE A 184 -23.91 -0.22 11.55
CA ILE A 184 -23.65 0.73 12.63
C ILE A 184 -23.67 2.14 12.03
N PRO A 185 -24.49 3.05 12.57
CA PRO A 185 -24.63 4.40 12.03
C PRO A 185 -23.31 5.18 12.08
N ALA A 186 -23.18 6.14 11.16
CA ALA A 186 -22.01 6.99 11.11
C ALA A 186 -21.95 7.93 12.31
N ILE A 187 -20.75 8.13 12.86
CA ILE A 187 -20.48 9.15 13.89
C ILE A 187 -19.45 10.14 13.35
N HIS A 188 -19.73 11.44 13.48
CA HIS A 188 -18.78 12.49 13.14
C HIS A 188 -17.53 12.41 14.02
N CYS A 189 -16.36 12.46 13.37
CA CYS A 189 -15.06 12.53 14.02
C CYS A 189 -14.48 13.95 14.00
N LEU A 190 -15.23 14.95 13.51
CA LEU A 190 -14.77 16.33 13.45
C LEU A 190 -14.43 16.84 14.87
N GLY A 191 -13.21 17.36 15.04
CA GLY A 191 -12.71 17.81 16.34
C GLY A 191 -12.06 16.72 17.20
N MET A 192 -12.16 15.44 16.81
CA MET A 192 -11.42 14.37 17.46
C MET A 192 -9.98 14.33 16.98
N ARG A 193 -9.04 14.08 17.90
CA ARG A 193 -7.64 13.78 17.55
C ARG A 193 -7.54 12.35 16.99
N ALA A 194 -6.50 12.07 16.20
CA ALA A 194 -6.33 10.78 15.51
C ALA A 194 -6.25 9.57 16.46
N ASP A 195 -5.66 9.75 17.64
CA ASP A 195 -5.66 8.77 18.73
C ASP A 195 -7.08 8.43 19.20
N LYS A 196 -7.94 9.44 19.38
CA LYS A 196 -9.33 9.25 19.78
C LYS A 196 -10.19 8.56 18.74
N VAL A 197 -9.95 8.82 17.46
CA VAL A 197 -10.61 8.10 16.36
C VAL A 197 -10.18 6.63 16.37
N THR A 198 -8.89 6.37 16.59
CA THR A 198 -8.36 5.00 16.69
C THR A 198 -8.94 4.26 17.91
N ASP A 199 -9.02 4.91 19.06
CA ASP A 199 -9.63 4.36 20.28
C ASP A 199 -11.11 4.03 20.06
N TYR A 200 -11.85 4.91 19.37
CA TYR A 200 -13.25 4.67 19.02
C TYR A 200 -13.39 3.44 18.12
N ILE A 201 -12.56 3.28 17.09
CA ILE A 201 -12.58 2.11 16.20
C ILE A 201 -12.31 0.81 16.99
N LYS A 202 -11.42 0.84 17.98
CA LYS A 202 -11.16 -0.31 18.86
C LYS A 202 -12.38 -0.64 19.74
N GLN A 203 -13.03 0.36 20.31
CA GLN A 203 -14.26 0.17 21.10
C GLN A 203 -15.39 -0.38 20.24
N LEU A 204 -15.51 0.11 19.00
CA LEU A 204 -16.45 -0.39 18.01
C LEU A 204 -16.21 -1.88 17.72
N LEU A 205 -14.95 -2.27 17.52
CA LEU A 205 -14.58 -3.67 17.31
C LEU A 205 -14.89 -4.54 18.53
N GLN A 206 -14.65 -4.04 19.75
CA GLN A 206 -15.00 -4.74 20.98
C GLN A 206 -16.52 -4.97 21.11
N ALA A 207 -17.33 -3.97 20.74
CA ALA A 207 -18.78 -4.09 20.71
C ALA A 207 -19.24 -5.12 19.66
N LEU A 208 -18.63 -5.11 18.46
CA LEU A 208 -18.88 -6.09 17.41
C LEU A 208 -18.50 -7.51 17.84
N GLN A 209 -17.40 -7.67 18.57
CA GLN A 209 -16.99 -8.96 19.12
C GLN A 209 -18.02 -9.50 20.12
N GLN A 210 -18.54 -8.64 21.00
CA GLN A 210 -19.53 -9.03 22.01
C GLN A 210 -20.89 -9.38 21.39
N GLN A 211 -21.32 -8.65 20.36
CA GLN A 211 -22.65 -8.82 19.76
C GLN A 211 -22.68 -9.85 18.61
N PHE A 212 -21.63 -9.91 17.81
CA PHE A 212 -21.59 -10.68 16.56
C PHE A 212 -20.43 -11.69 16.51
N GLY A 213 -19.57 -11.76 17.53
CA GLY A 213 -18.40 -12.63 17.53
C GLY A 213 -17.28 -12.19 16.58
N ILE A 214 -17.35 -10.97 16.03
CA ILE A 214 -16.41 -10.47 15.04
C ILE A 214 -15.18 -9.89 15.73
N SER A 215 -14.01 -10.50 15.51
CA SER A 215 -12.76 -10.12 16.18
C SER A 215 -11.86 -9.17 15.38
N ARG A 216 -12.18 -8.93 14.11
CA ARG A 216 -11.45 -8.01 13.22
C ARG A 216 -12.39 -7.40 12.19
N PHE A 217 -12.05 -6.21 11.71
CA PHE A 217 -12.58 -5.76 10.42
C PHE A 217 -11.89 -6.54 9.30
N GLU A 218 -12.60 -6.71 8.19
CA GLU A 218 -11.96 -7.14 6.95
C GLU A 218 -10.88 -6.14 6.54
N ASP A 219 -9.83 -6.62 5.87
CA ASP A 219 -8.72 -5.77 5.39
C ASP A 219 -9.21 -4.68 4.41
N VAL A 220 -10.43 -4.85 3.88
CA VAL A 220 -11.14 -3.90 3.03
C VAL A 220 -11.84 -2.84 3.88
N VAL A 221 -11.34 -1.60 3.78
CA VAL A 221 -12.01 -0.41 4.33
C VAL A 221 -12.78 0.30 3.22
N LYS A 222 -14.07 0.58 3.44
CA LYS A 222 -14.93 1.31 2.50
C LYS A 222 -14.77 2.81 2.70
N GLU A 223 -14.02 3.47 1.82
CA GLU A 223 -13.87 4.93 1.84
C GLU A 223 -15.01 5.61 1.03
N ILE A 224 -15.75 6.50 1.69
CA ILE A 224 -16.86 7.26 1.12
C ILE A 224 -16.50 8.76 1.13
N PRO A 225 -16.77 9.52 0.05
CA PRO A 225 -16.55 10.97 0.04
C PRO A 225 -17.34 11.70 1.13
N VAL A 226 -16.75 12.73 1.75
CA VAL A 226 -17.36 13.48 2.86
C VAL A 226 -18.73 14.08 2.56
N HIS A 227 -18.99 14.49 1.31
CA HIS A 227 -20.29 15.03 0.89
C HIS A 227 -21.42 13.99 0.89
N GLN A 228 -21.10 12.71 1.07
CA GLN A 228 -22.08 11.61 1.22
C GLN A 228 -22.27 11.20 2.68
N CYS A 229 -21.73 11.97 3.65
CA CYS A 229 -21.95 11.72 5.07
C CYS A 229 -23.46 11.74 5.42
N PRO A 230 -24.05 10.68 5.99
CA PRO A 230 -25.49 10.59 6.20
C PRO A 230 -25.99 11.36 7.44
N ILE A 231 -25.10 12.00 8.19
CA ILE A 231 -25.43 12.66 9.46
C ILE A 231 -25.94 14.09 9.18
N GLU A 232 -27.07 14.49 9.75
CA GLU A 232 -27.63 15.84 9.62
C GLU A 232 -27.75 16.53 10.99
N PRO A 233 -27.34 17.81 11.14
CA PRO A 233 -26.63 18.64 10.15
C PRO A 233 -25.14 18.24 10.01
N CYS A 234 -24.67 18.13 8.77
CA CYS A 234 -23.25 17.87 8.48
C CYS A 234 -22.48 19.19 8.27
N PRO A 235 -21.38 19.45 9.00
CA PRO A 235 -20.61 20.69 8.88
C PRO A 235 -19.87 20.84 7.54
N LEU A 236 -19.76 19.76 6.75
CA LEU A 236 -19.10 19.77 5.43
C LEU A 236 -20.10 19.73 4.25
N ARG A 237 -21.41 19.76 4.53
CA ARG A 237 -22.48 19.87 3.51
C ARG A 237 -23.10 21.29 3.46
N GLY A 238 -22.37 22.29 3.96
CA GLY A 238 -22.74 23.70 3.89
C GLY A 238 -22.68 24.27 2.48
#